data_AF-A0A6G3PFZ6-F1
#
_entry.id   AF-A0A6G3PFZ6-F1
#
_cell.length_a   1.000
_cell.length_b   1.000
_cell.length_c   1.000
_cell.angle_alpha   90.00
_cell.angle_beta   90.00
_cell.angle_gamma   90.00
#
_symmetry.space_group_name_H-M   'P 1'
#
loop_
_entity.id
_entity.type
_entity.pdbx_description
1 polymer ?
#
loop_
_entity_poly.entity_id
_entity_poly.type
_entity_poly.pdbx_seq_one_letter_code
_entity_poly.pdbx_strand_id
1 'polypeptide(L)'
;GERRAGFTTAVPVGLRVAPTRDDDPAGTVRLSSQPEDLSAEALSQIVCTYAESGTLARGGSVVLGGPGTYPPRGYLCTTQTKARPGDLVTTPDAAGLD
;
A
#
# COMPACT_ATOMS: atom_id res chain seq x y z
N GLY A 1 -29.04 17.28 -9.43
CA GLY A 1 -28.40 18.31 -8.60
C GLY A 1 -27.15 17.71 -8.01
N GLU A 2 -26.07 17.69 -8.79
CA GLU A 2 -24.92 16.84 -8.50
C GLU A 2 -23.92 17.66 -7.71
N ARG A 3 -23.86 17.42 -6.40
CA ARG A 3 -22.79 17.95 -5.54
C ARG A 3 -21.51 17.26 -5.97
N ARG A 4 -20.60 17.99 -6.62
CA ARG A 4 -19.26 17.51 -6.92
C ARG A 4 -18.57 17.20 -5.58
N ALA A 5 -18.34 15.93 -5.29
CA ALA A 5 -17.59 15.53 -4.11
C ALA A 5 -16.17 16.07 -4.25
N GLY A 6 -15.72 16.85 -3.26
CA GLY A 6 -14.33 17.29 -3.18
C GLY A 6 -13.48 16.09 -2.77
N PHE A 7 -12.98 15.34 -3.75
CA PHE A 7 -12.04 14.26 -3.49
C PHE A 7 -10.72 14.85 -2.99
N THR A 8 -10.28 14.41 -1.82
CA THR A 8 -8.99 14.75 -1.25
C THR A 8 -8.14 13.49 -1.11
N THR A 9 -6.84 13.63 -1.27
CA THR A 9 -5.88 12.56 -0.97
C THR A 9 -5.06 12.92 0.26
N ALA A 10 -4.79 11.93 1.10
CA ALA A 10 -3.84 12.04 2.20
C ALA A 10 -2.41 11.68 1.74
N VAL A 11 -2.24 11.18 0.51
CA VAL A 11 -0.94 10.78 -0.02
C VAL A 11 -0.04 12.02 -0.16
N PRO A 12 1.16 12.03 0.44
CA PRO A 12 2.07 13.17 0.35
C PRO A 12 2.46 13.46 -1.10
N VAL A 13 2.42 14.73 -1.50
CA VAL A 13 2.78 15.19 -2.86
C VAL A 13 4.19 14.77 -3.30
N GLY A 14 5.11 14.59 -2.34
CA GLY A 14 6.49 14.18 -2.58
C GLY A 14 6.72 12.66 -2.59
N LEU A 15 5.70 11.85 -2.30
CA LEU A 15 5.85 10.40 -2.28
C LEU A 15 6.07 9.86 -3.70
N ARG A 16 7.11 9.06 -3.88
CA ARG A 16 7.50 8.46 -5.17
C ARG A 16 7.52 6.95 -5.06
N VAL A 17 7.29 6.28 -6.19
CA VAL A 17 7.65 4.87 -6.35
C VAL A 17 9.13 4.78 -6.72
N ALA A 18 9.86 3.94 -6.00
CA ALA A 18 11.26 3.63 -6.25
C ALA A 18 11.37 2.30 -7.03
N PRO A 19 12.51 2.04 -7.69
CA PRO A 19 12.79 0.74 -8.27
C PRO A 19 12.71 -0.37 -7.22
N THR A 20 12.23 -1.55 -7.63
CA THR A 20 12.35 -2.78 -6.83
C THR A 20 13.83 -3.17 -6.67
N ARG A 21 14.11 -4.00 -5.66
CA ARG A 21 15.41 -4.62 -5.40
C ARG A 21 15.38 -6.08 -5.84
N ASP A 22 16.56 -6.66 -6.06
CA ASP A 22 16.69 -8.06 -6.48
C ASP A 22 16.01 -9.04 -5.50
N ASP A 23 16.09 -8.77 -4.19
CA ASP A 23 15.48 -9.62 -3.15
C ASP A 23 14.01 -9.28 -2.87
N ASP A 24 13.38 -8.40 -3.65
CA ASP A 24 11.95 -8.11 -3.45
C ASP A 24 11.07 -9.27 -3.93
N PRO A 25 10.04 -9.64 -3.15
CA PRO A 25 8.96 -10.47 -3.66
C PRO A 25 8.38 -9.83 -4.93
N ALA A 26 8.09 -10.66 -5.93
CA ALA A 26 7.56 -10.15 -7.19
C ALA A 26 6.23 -9.40 -6.97
N GLY A 27 6.09 -8.24 -7.62
CA GLY A 27 4.95 -7.34 -7.41
C GLY A 27 5.11 -6.35 -6.25
N THR A 28 6.27 -6.33 -5.57
CA THR A 28 6.56 -5.30 -4.56
C THR A 28 6.52 -3.90 -5.16
N VAL A 29 5.84 -2.97 -4.47
CA VAL A 29 5.93 -1.53 -4.75
C VAL A 29 6.78 -0.88 -3.68
N ARG A 30 7.94 -0.35 -4.08
CA ARG A 30 8.81 0.41 -3.17
C ARG A 30 8.43 1.88 -3.16
N LEU A 31 8.28 2.45 -1.97
CA LEU A 31 7.98 3.86 -1.76
C LEU A 31 9.27 4.60 -1.36
N SER A 32 9.32 5.90 -1.65
CA SER A 32 10.42 6.78 -1.22
C SER A 32 10.44 7.09 0.28
N SER A 33 9.39 6.68 1.00
CA SER A 33 9.26 6.76 2.46
C SER A 33 8.97 5.36 3.01
N GLN A 34 9.27 5.13 4.29
CA GLN A 34 8.83 3.90 4.94
C GLN A 34 7.29 3.86 4.98
N PRO A 35 6.64 2.75 4.61
CA PRO A 35 5.18 2.62 4.68
C PRO A 35 4.62 2.95 6.07
N GLU A 36 5.32 2.55 7.14
CA GLU A 36 4.95 2.81 8.53
C GLU A 36 5.08 4.28 8.97
N ASP A 37 5.81 5.11 8.23
CA ASP A 37 5.92 6.55 8.49
C ASP A 37 4.78 7.35 7.84
N LEU A 38 3.96 6.72 6.99
CA LEU A 38 2.79 7.35 6.38
C LEU A 38 1.62 7.39 7.39
N SER A 39 0.74 8.39 7.25
CA SER A 39 -0.53 8.36 7.99
C SER A 39 -1.34 7.14 7.58
N ALA A 40 -2.18 6.64 8.50
CA ALA A 40 -3.06 5.51 8.22
C ALA A 40 -3.98 5.77 7.01
N GLU A 41 -4.44 7.01 6.82
CA GLU A 41 -5.20 7.43 5.64
C GLU A 41 -4.39 7.34 4.35
N ALA A 42 -3.16 7.84 4.34
CA ALA A 42 -2.29 7.80 3.17
C ALA A 42 -1.95 6.36 2.80
N LEU A 43 -1.52 5.55 3.78
CA LEU A 43 -1.19 4.15 3.58
C LEU A 43 -2.40 3.35 3.06
N SER A 44 -3.57 3.55 3.65
CA SER A 44 -4.81 2.89 3.20
C SER A 44 -5.20 3.27 1.78
N GLN A 45 -5.09 4.55 1.41
CA GLN A 45 -5.38 4.99 0.04
C GLN A 45 -4.45 4.31 -0.97
N ILE A 46 -3.15 4.21 -0.66
CA ILE A 46 -2.15 3.55 -1.51
C ILE A 46 -2.46 2.05 -1.64
N VAL A 47 -2.62 1.35 -0.52
CA VAL A 47 -2.89 -0.09 -0.48
C VAL A 47 -4.18 -0.41 -1.25
N CYS A 48 -5.25 0.35 -1.02
CA CYS A 48 -6.50 0.14 -1.73
C CYS A 48 -6.44 0.49 -3.21
N THR A 49 -5.67 1.51 -3.60
CA THR A 49 -5.48 1.82 -5.03
C THR A 49 -4.77 0.68 -5.76
N TYR A 50 -3.71 0.14 -5.16
CA TYR A 50 -2.97 -0.98 -5.76
C TYR A 50 -3.71 -2.31 -5.67
N ALA A 51 -4.51 -2.55 -4.63
CA ALA A 51 -5.30 -3.77 -4.49
C ALA A 51 -6.36 -3.91 -5.61
N GLU A 52 -6.90 -2.79 -6.09
CA GLU A 52 -7.84 -2.76 -7.22
C GLU A 52 -7.12 -2.90 -8.58
N SER A 53 -5.80 -2.71 -8.60
CA SER A 53 -4.94 -2.98 -9.75
C SER A 53 -4.51 -4.44 -9.72
N GLY A 54 -5.29 -5.33 -10.33
CA GLY A 54 -5.12 -6.79 -10.25
C GLY A 54 -3.76 -7.36 -10.67
N THR A 55 -2.82 -6.55 -11.15
CA THR A 55 -1.42 -6.93 -11.44
C THR A 55 -0.49 -6.84 -10.22
N LEU A 56 -0.83 -6.01 -9.23
CA LEU A 56 -0.02 -5.75 -8.04
C LEU A 56 -0.55 -6.46 -6.81
N ALA A 57 -1.83 -6.82 -6.81
CA ALA A 57 -2.43 -7.62 -5.76
C ALA A 57 -2.09 -9.10 -5.93
N ARG A 58 -1.46 -9.72 -4.92
CA ARG A 58 -1.27 -11.18 -4.83
C ARG A 58 -1.98 -11.74 -3.61
N GLY A 59 -2.83 -12.74 -3.82
CA GLY A 59 -3.64 -13.31 -2.75
C GLY A 59 -4.53 -12.28 -2.04
N GLY A 60 -4.89 -11.18 -2.70
CA GLY A 60 -5.63 -10.07 -2.10
C GLY A 60 -4.79 -9.08 -1.28
N SER A 61 -3.46 -9.25 -1.28
CA SER A 61 -2.51 -8.39 -0.57
C SER A 61 -1.63 -7.59 -1.53
N VAL A 62 -1.26 -6.38 -1.13
CA VAL A 62 -0.27 -5.55 -1.80
C VAL A 62 1.00 -5.56 -0.98
N VAL A 63 2.14 -5.83 -1.61
CA VAL A 63 3.44 -5.84 -0.94
C VAL A 63 4.10 -4.47 -1.09
N LEU A 64 4.29 -3.75 0.03
CA LEU A 64 4.95 -2.43 0.04
C LEU A 64 6.27 -2.48 0.80
N GLY A 65 7.29 -1.84 0.25
CA GLY A 65 8.59 -1.62 0.90
C GLY A 65 8.95 -0.14 0.95
N GLY A 66 9.86 0.23 1.85
CA GLY A 66 10.41 1.59 1.94
C GLY A 66 11.87 1.68 1.47
N PRO A 67 12.52 2.85 1.63
CA PRO A 67 13.92 3.04 1.26
C PRO A 67 14.90 2.37 2.23
N GLY A 68 14.46 2.02 3.44
CA GLY A 68 15.29 1.36 4.45
C GLY A 68 15.67 -0.08 4.10
N THR A 69 16.31 -0.76 5.05
CA THR A 69 16.72 -2.17 4.93
C THR A 69 15.67 -3.16 5.46
N TYR A 70 14.56 -2.66 6.01
CA TYR A 70 13.46 -3.50 6.46
C TYR A 70 12.83 -4.23 5.27
N PRO A 71 12.45 -5.52 5.47
CA PRO A 71 11.78 -6.29 4.44
C PRO A 71 10.43 -5.63 4.08
N PRO A 72 9.98 -5.75 2.83
CA PRO A 72 8.65 -5.30 2.45
C PRO A 72 7.58 -6.12 3.19
N ARG A 73 6.41 -5.53 3.36
CA ARG A 73 5.29 -6.11 4.11
C ARG A 73 4.05 -6.19 3.24
N GLY A 74 3.25 -7.24 3.43
CA GLY A 74 1.96 -7.38 2.78
C GLY A 74 0.88 -6.61 3.53
N TYR A 75 -0.02 -5.99 2.78
CA TYR A 75 -1.13 -5.18 3.30
C TYR A 75 -2.43 -5.55 2.60
N LEU A 76 -3.51 -5.65 3.36
CA LEU A 76 -4.84 -5.96 2.82
C LEU A 76 -5.70 -4.70 2.73
N CYS A 77 -6.30 -4.48 1.56
CA CYS A 77 -7.41 -3.55 1.45
C CYS A 77 -8.72 -4.29 1.69
N THR A 78 -9.20 -4.28 2.94
CA THR A 78 -10.52 -4.83 3.28
C THR A 78 -11.61 -3.76 3.15
N THR A 79 -12.88 -4.17 3.14
CA THR A 79 -14.01 -3.24 3.31
C THR A 79 -13.87 -2.39 4.59
N GLN A 80 -13.35 -2.99 5.67
CA GLN A 80 -13.14 -2.30 6.93
C GLN A 80 -12.04 -1.23 6.82
N THR A 81 -10.96 -1.52 6.11
CA THR A 81 -9.87 -0.56 5.80
C THR A 81 -10.39 0.61 4.96
N LYS A 82 -11.22 0.34 3.95
CA LYS A 82 -11.88 1.40 3.15
C LYS A 82 -12.77 2.31 4.00
N ALA A 83 -13.45 1.75 5.00
CA ALA A 83 -14.34 2.49 5.90
C ALA A 83 -13.60 3.19 7.07
N ARG A 84 -12.50 2.60 7.53
CA ARG A 84 -11.70 3.04 8.68
C ARG A 84 -10.22 2.80 8.36
N PRO A 85 -9.50 3.80 7.84
CA PRO A 85 -8.10 3.66 7.43
C PRO A 85 -7.15 3.16 8.53
N GLY A 86 -7.45 3.44 9.80
CA GLY A 86 -6.68 2.94 10.95
C GLY A 86 -6.77 1.43 11.19
N ASP A 87 -7.72 0.75 10.54
CA ASP A 87 -7.98 -0.69 10.67
C ASP A 87 -7.27 -1.49 9.55
N LEU A 88 -6.10 -1.00 9.13
CA LEU A 88 -5.34 -1.59 8.04
C LEU A 88 -4.65 -2.88 8.52
N VAL A 89 -4.90 -3.97 7.81
CA VAL A 89 -4.39 -5.29 8.18
C VAL A 89 -3.09 -5.57 7.44
N THR A 90 -2.03 -5.87 8.18
CA THR A 90 -0.79 -6.44 7.63
C THR A 90 -0.89 -7.95 7.56
N THR A 91 -0.44 -8.55 6.47
CA THR A 91 -0.25 -10.01 6.44
C THR A 91 1.11 -10.36 7.02
N PRO A 92 1.21 -11.45 7.81
CA PRO A 92 2.52 -12.00 8.14
C PRO A 92 3.21 -12.45 6.85
N ASP A 93 4.48 -12.07 6.73
CA ASP A 93 5.46 -12.49 5.72
C ASP A 93 5.01 -12.48 4.24
N ALA A 94 5.51 -11.50 3.48
CA ALA A 94 5.30 -11.41 2.04
C ALA A 94 6.01 -12.52 1.23
N ALA A 95 6.89 -13.33 1.85
CA ALA A 95 7.63 -14.39 1.19
C ALA A 95 6.86 -15.72 1.09
N GLY A 96 5.58 -15.75 1.52
CA GLY A 96 4.70 -16.92 1.36
C GLY A 96 3.76 -16.88 0.15
N LEU A 97 3.93 -15.91 -0.75
CA LEU A 97 3.07 -15.72 -1.94
C LEU A 97 3.77 -16.24 -3.21
N ASP A 98 4.19 -17.51 -3.17
CA ASP A 98 4.70 -18.27 -4.32
C ASP A 98 3.61 -19.19 -4.91
#